data_AF-A0A7H1RIG5-F1
#
_entry.id   AF-A0A7H1RIG5-F1
#
_cell.length_a   1.000
_cell.length_b   1.000
_cell.length_c   1.000
_cell.angle_alpha   90.00
_cell.angle_beta   90.00
_cell.angle_gamma   90.00
#
_symmetry.space_group_name_H-M   'P 1'
#
loop_
_entity.id
_entity.type
_entity.pdbx_description
1 polymer ?
#
loop_
_entity_poly.entity_id
_entity_poly.type
_entity_poly.pdbx_seq_one_letter_code
_entity_poly.pdbx_strand_id
1 'polypeptide(L)'
;MPRPRKATETQPQQSLPPTKTSHLFQGRKPAERGGVLTRERIAEHMDAFRKAGGTIEVLGTTRALQRIGLPAEAQPAPQIAPAAGRTRKTTR
;
A
#
# COMPACT_ATOMS: atom_id res chain seq x y z
N MET A 1 -0.26 -70.05 14.03
CA MET A 1 -1.22 -68.98 14.39
C MET A 1 -0.60 -67.62 14.05
N PRO A 2 -1.00 -66.96 12.94
CA PRO A 2 -0.49 -65.63 12.60
C PRO A 2 -1.24 -64.52 13.36
N ARG A 3 -0.52 -63.50 13.83
CA ARG A 3 -1.07 -62.32 14.53
C ARG A 3 -1.57 -61.28 13.52
N PRO A 4 -2.72 -60.61 13.73
CA PRO A 4 -3.18 -59.55 12.84
C PRO A 4 -2.34 -58.27 13.02
N ARG A 5 -1.95 -57.64 11.90
CA ARG A 5 -1.32 -56.32 11.88
C ARG A 5 -2.38 -55.25 12.19
N LYS A 6 -2.02 -54.28 13.04
CA LYS A 6 -2.85 -53.10 13.33
C LYS A 6 -3.19 -52.36 12.04
N ALA A 7 -4.48 -52.05 11.88
CA ALA A 7 -4.98 -51.17 10.84
C ALA A 7 -4.34 -49.78 10.98
N THR A 8 -3.80 -49.27 9.88
CA THR A 8 -3.44 -47.86 9.75
C THR A 8 -4.74 -47.06 9.73
N GLU A 9 -4.98 -46.27 10.77
CA GLU A 9 -6.05 -45.29 10.82
C GLU A 9 -5.89 -44.30 9.67
N THR A 10 -6.88 -44.29 8.77
CA THR A 10 -7.07 -43.24 7.77
C THR A 10 -7.40 -41.94 8.49
N GLN A 11 -6.39 -41.13 8.82
CA GLN A 11 -6.63 -39.74 9.17
C GLN A 11 -7.08 -38.97 7.93
N PRO A 12 -8.09 -38.10 8.02
CA PRO A 12 -8.42 -37.19 6.92
C PRO A 12 -7.22 -36.28 6.70
N GLN A 13 -6.57 -36.42 5.53
CA GLN A 13 -5.52 -35.51 5.10
C GLN A 13 -6.13 -34.11 4.98
N GLN A 14 -5.92 -33.28 6.00
CA GLN A 14 -6.22 -31.87 5.92
C GLN A 14 -5.34 -31.29 4.80
N SER A 15 -5.97 -30.74 3.77
CA SER A 15 -5.26 -30.07 2.69
C SER A 15 -4.50 -28.88 3.26
N LEU A 16 -3.18 -28.98 3.33
CA LEU A 16 -2.31 -27.88 3.71
C LEU A 16 -2.62 -26.67 2.81
N PRO A 17 -2.72 -25.45 3.36
CA PRO A 17 -2.95 -24.26 2.56
C PRO A 17 -1.80 -24.11 1.55
N PRO A 18 -2.06 -23.60 0.34
CA PRO A 18 -1.02 -23.45 -0.67
C PRO A 18 0.10 -22.54 -0.13
N THR A 19 1.26 -23.12 0.17
CA THR A 19 2.45 -22.41 0.70
C THR A 19 3.07 -21.43 -0.31
N LYS A 20 2.61 -21.45 -1.57
CA LYS A 20 3.20 -20.66 -2.65
C LYS A 20 2.55 -19.29 -2.75
N THR A 21 3.19 -18.28 -2.14
CA THR A 21 2.82 -16.86 -2.24
C THR A 21 3.27 -16.19 -3.56
N SER A 22 3.90 -16.94 -4.47
CA SER A 22 4.39 -16.44 -5.77
C SER A 22 3.30 -15.72 -6.58
N HIS A 23 2.05 -16.13 -6.42
CA HIS A 23 0.92 -15.47 -7.07
C HIS A 23 0.64 -14.05 -6.55
N LEU A 24 1.08 -13.69 -5.35
CA LEU A 24 0.91 -12.33 -4.81
C LEU A 24 1.88 -11.32 -5.46
N PHE A 25 2.95 -11.80 -6.07
CA PHE A 25 3.99 -10.97 -6.70
C PHE A 25 3.95 -11.03 -8.22
N GLN A 26 2.82 -11.44 -8.79
CA GLN A 26 2.65 -11.42 -10.24
C GLN A 26 2.87 -10.01 -10.77
N GLY A 27 3.89 -9.87 -11.61
CA GLY A 27 4.23 -8.59 -12.21
C GLY A 27 3.03 -8.01 -12.93
N ARG A 28 2.73 -6.73 -12.68
CA ARG A 28 1.62 -6.01 -13.31
C ARG A 28 1.61 -6.22 -14.82
N LYS A 29 0.44 -6.29 -15.44
CA LYS A 29 0.34 -6.49 -16.90
C LYS A 29 1.05 -5.32 -17.60
N PRO A 30 1.71 -5.52 -18.76
CA PRO A 30 2.45 -4.45 -19.45
C PRO A 30 1.61 -3.19 -19.71
N ALA A 31 0.32 -3.36 -19.99
CA ALA A 31 -0.64 -2.26 -20.16
C ALA A 31 -0.82 -1.38 -18.92
N GLU A 32 -0.53 -1.91 -17.72
CA GLU A 32 -0.62 -1.20 -16.44
C GLU A 32 0.73 -0.60 -16.00
N ARG A 33 1.85 -0.98 -16.64
CA ARG A 33 3.20 -0.50 -16.27
C ARG A 33 3.55 0.86 -16.87
N GLY A 34 2.88 1.27 -17.94
CA GLY A 34 3.34 2.39 -18.79
C GLY A 34 2.40 3.59 -18.88
N GLY A 35 1.31 3.63 -18.09
CA GLY A 35 0.46 4.81 -18.07
C GLY A 35 1.25 6.01 -17.55
N VAL A 36 1.35 7.08 -18.35
CA VAL A 36 1.95 8.34 -17.89
C VAL A 36 1.20 8.77 -16.64
N LEU A 37 1.88 8.79 -15.50
CA LEU A 37 1.30 9.19 -14.22
C LEU A 37 1.19 10.71 -14.21
N THR A 38 0.10 11.23 -14.77
CA THR A 38 -0.19 12.66 -14.76
C THR A 38 -1.01 13.03 -13.52
N ARG A 39 -1.01 14.32 -13.19
CA ARG A 39 -1.77 14.84 -12.05
C ARG A 39 -3.27 14.61 -12.22
N GLU A 40 -3.77 14.76 -13.44
CA GLU A 40 -5.19 14.60 -13.80
C GLU A 40 -5.63 13.17 -13.53
N ARG A 41 -4.83 12.19 -13.96
CA ARG A 41 -5.12 10.77 -13.75
C ARG A 41 -5.12 10.40 -12.27
N ILE A 42 -4.19 10.95 -11.48
CA ILE A 42 -4.19 10.76 -10.02
C ILE A 42 -5.50 11.30 -9.43
N ALA A 43 -5.94 12.50 -9.83
CA ALA A 43 -7.18 13.09 -9.34
C ALA A 43 -8.40 12.22 -9.65
N GLU A 44 -8.51 11.71 -10.89
CA GLU A 44 -9.57 10.79 -11.31
C GLU A 44 -9.61 9.52 -10.43
N HIS A 45 -8.44 8.92 -10.15
CA HIS A 45 -8.36 7.76 -9.29
C HIS A 45 -8.74 8.05 -7.83
N MET A 46 -8.37 9.22 -7.30
CA MET A 46 -8.75 9.65 -5.95
C MET A 46 -10.26 9.85 -5.84
N ASP A 47 -10.90 10.41 -6.86
CA ASP A 47 -12.34 10.59 -6.90
C ASP A 47 -13.08 9.26 -7.04
N ALA A 48 -12.58 8.34 -7.87
CA ALA A 48 -13.12 6.99 -7.98
C ALA A 48 -13.04 6.23 -6.65
N PHE A 49 -11.92 6.35 -5.93
CA PHE A 49 -11.74 5.74 -4.61
C PHE A 49 -12.74 6.28 -3.58
N ARG A 50 -12.93 7.60 -3.53
CA ARG A 50 -13.92 8.25 -2.65
C ARG A 50 -15.35 7.83 -2.99
N LYS A 51 -15.70 7.75 -4.28
CA LYS A 51 -17.03 7.28 -4.75
C LYS A 51 -17.30 5.83 -4.36
N ALA A 52 -16.27 4.98 -4.30
CA ALA A 52 -16.38 3.60 -3.81
C ALA A 52 -16.50 3.50 -2.28
N GLY A 53 -16.55 4.63 -1.54
CA GLY A 53 -16.63 4.67 -0.09
C GLY A 53 -15.26 4.59 0.61
N GLY A 54 -14.16 4.68 -0.14
CA GLY A 54 -12.81 4.67 0.40
C GLY A 54 -12.47 5.97 1.13
N THR A 55 -11.88 5.84 2.32
CA THR A 55 -11.35 6.96 3.11
C THR A 55 -9.85 6.78 3.29
N ILE A 56 -9.09 7.86 3.10
CA ILE A 56 -7.64 7.84 3.31
C ILE A 56 -7.37 8.51 4.65
N GLU A 57 -6.99 7.70 5.64
CA GLU A 57 -6.55 8.18 6.95
C GLU A 57 -5.04 8.38 6.96
N VAL A 58 -4.59 9.50 7.52
CA VAL A 58 -3.17 9.81 7.68
C VAL A 58 -2.74 9.40 9.09
N LEU A 59 -2.16 8.19 9.20
CA LEU A 59 -1.73 7.64 10.49
C LEU A 59 -0.43 8.24 11.03
N GLY A 60 0.32 8.93 10.18
CA GLY A 60 1.58 9.58 10.53
C GLY A 60 2.32 10.03 9.28
N THR A 61 3.38 10.82 9.47
CA THR A 61 4.23 11.29 8.37
C THR A 61 5.54 10.51 8.35
N THR A 62 5.67 9.54 7.46
CA THR A 62 6.96 8.86 7.23
C THR A 62 7.84 9.75 6.35
N ARG A 63 9.04 10.09 6.82
CA ARG A 63 10.02 10.80 6.00
C ARG A 63 10.47 9.89 4.86
N ALA A 64 10.24 10.30 3.63
CA ALA A 64 10.85 9.64 2.48
C ALA A 64 12.35 9.96 2.51
N LEU A 65 13.18 8.96 2.86
CA LEU A 65 14.63 9.07 2.68
C LEU A 65 14.90 8.97 1.18
N GLN A 66 15.14 10.12 0.54
CA GLN A 66 15.47 10.19 -0.89
C GLN A 66 16.78 9.46 -1.21
N ARG A 67 17.62 9.19 -0.20
CA ARG A 67 18.88 8.44 -0.28
C ARG A 67 19.07 7.64 1.01
N ILE A 68 19.39 6.35 0.89
CA ILE A 68 19.78 5.51 2.02
C ILE A 68 21.32 5.53 2.06
N GLY A 69 21.90 6.42 2.87
CA GLY A 69 23.35 6.45 3.14
C GLY A 69 24.00 7.84 3.20
N LEU A 70 24.67 8.07 4.34
CA LEU A 70 25.58 9.15 4.77
C LEU A 70 24.98 10.46 5.29
N PRO A 71 25.39 10.90 6.51
CA PRO A 71 24.90 12.11 7.15
C PRO A 71 25.71 13.30 6.65
N ALA A 72 25.03 14.33 6.14
CA ALA A 72 25.57 15.68 6.13
C ALA A 72 24.83 16.44 7.23
N GLU A 73 25.58 16.99 8.15
CA GLU A 73 25.17 17.55 9.43
C GLU A 73 23.94 18.49 9.37
N ALA A 74 23.11 18.35 10.42
CA ALA A 74 22.32 19.31 11.19
C ALA A 74 22.21 20.78 10.67
N GLN A 75 21.09 21.53 10.76
CA GLN A 75 20.09 21.67 11.84
C GLN A 75 18.94 22.64 11.40
N PRO A 76 18.03 23.05 12.29
CA PRO A 76 16.66 22.57 12.53
C PRO A 76 15.56 23.28 11.70
N ALA A 77 14.39 22.63 11.60
CA ALA A 77 13.21 23.20 10.94
C ALA A 77 12.50 24.27 11.80
N PRO A 78 12.06 25.41 11.25
CA PRO A 78 10.97 26.19 11.81
C PRO A 78 9.62 25.55 11.44
N GLN A 79 8.72 25.58 12.42
CA GLN A 79 7.46 24.86 12.51
C GLN A 79 6.40 25.50 11.60
N ILE A 80 5.54 24.67 10.99
CA ILE A 80 4.46 25.10 10.08
C ILE A 80 3.27 25.59 10.92
N ALA A 81 2.83 26.84 10.69
CA ALA A 81 1.46 27.25 10.95
C ALA A 81 0.71 27.37 9.60
N PRO A 82 -0.49 26.80 9.43
CA PRO A 82 -1.30 27.07 8.25
C PRO A 82 -1.76 28.53 8.31
N ALA A 83 -1.16 29.39 7.48
CA ALA A 83 -1.62 30.76 7.35
C ALA A 83 -3.04 30.76 6.75
N ALA A 84 -3.95 31.33 7.53
CA ALA A 84 -5.38 31.47 7.26
C ALA A 84 -5.68 31.95 5.83
N GLY A 85 -6.80 31.46 5.29
CA GLY A 85 -7.25 31.72 3.93
C GLY A 85 -7.20 33.19 3.54
N ARG A 86 -6.50 33.49 2.46
CA ARG A 86 -6.52 34.82 1.84
C ARG A 86 -7.80 34.93 1.01
N THR A 87 -8.84 35.48 1.63
CA THR A 87 -10.03 35.99 0.95
C THR A 87 -9.58 36.99 -0.13
N ARG A 88 -9.75 36.63 -1.40
CA ARG A 88 -9.64 37.60 -2.50
C ARG A 88 -10.88 38.48 -2.45
N LYS A 89 -10.72 39.69 -1.90
CA LYS A 89 -11.74 40.73 -1.91
C LYS A 89 -11.99 41.13 -3.37
N THR A 90 -13.13 40.73 -3.91
CA THR A 90 -13.75 41.35 -5.09
C THR A 90 -14.08 42.79 -4.73
N THR A 91 -13.55 43.74 -5.48
CA THR A 91 -14.00 45.14 -5.44
C THR A 91 -14.57 45.48 -6.81
N ARG A 92 -15.77 46.04 -6.76
CA ARG A 92 -16.64 46.49 -7.84
C ARG A 92 -16.05 47.67 -8.60
#